data_AF-A0A850B3S2-F1
#
_entry.id   AF-A0A850B3S2-F1
#
_cell.length_a   1.000
_cell.length_b   1.000
_cell.length_c   1.000
_cell.angle_alpha   90.00
_cell.angle_beta   90.00
_cell.angle_gamma   90.00
#
_symmetry.space_group_name_H-M   'P 1'
#
loop_
_entity.id
_entity.type
_entity.pdbx_description
1 polymer ?
#
loop_
_entity_poly.entity_id
_entity_poly.type
_entity_poly.pdbx_seq_one_letter_code
_entity_poly.pdbx_strand_id
1 'polypeptide(L)' 'MIIHIEDRLRRPAPTGPERKPDTGPSKPDVQRPTSDELLRRMKKVDPESARRYRQRSGQ' A
#
# COMPACT_ATOMS: atom_id res chain seq x y z
N MET A 1 44.47 -15.96 -18.44
CA MET A 1 43.54 -16.25 -17.33
C MET A 1 42.32 -15.37 -17.53
N ILE A 2 41.18 -15.91 -17.98
CA ILE A 2 39.96 -15.11 -18.20
C ILE A 2 38.90 -15.70 -17.28
N ILE A 3 38.59 -14.97 -16.21
CA ILE A 3 37.55 -15.32 -15.25
C ILE A 3 36.20 -15.09 -15.95
N HIS A 4 35.53 -16.17 -16.35
CA HIS A 4 34.11 -16.09 -16.69
C HIS A 4 33.35 -15.98 -15.37
N ILE A 5 32.84 -14.79 -15.10
CA ILE A 5 31.97 -14.51 -13.96
C ILE A 5 30.63 -15.17 -14.31
N GLU A 6 30.47 -16.42 -13.89
CA GLU A 6 29.23 -17.16 -14.04
C GLU A 6 28.09 -16.38 -13.37
N ASP A 7 27.08 -16.16 -14.19
CA ASP A 7 25.72 -15.74 -13.91
C ASP A 7 25.36 -15.82 -12.41
N ARG A 8 25.22 -14.65 -11.76
CA ARG A 8 24.62 -14.57 -10.42
C ARG A 8 23.18 -15.07 -10.57
N LEU A 9 22.97 -16.34 -10.31
CA LEU A 9 21.68 -17.02 -10.35
C LEU A 9 20.67 -16.22 -9.53
N ARG A 10 19.87 -15.38 -10.22
CA ARG A 10 18.80 -14.60 -9.60
C ARG A 10 17.70 -15.59 -9.25
N ARG A 11 17.53 -15.90 -7.97
CA ARG A 11 16.34 -16.63 -7.51
C ARG A 11 15.10 -15.86 -8.00
N PRO A 12 14.11 -16.53 -8.60
CA PRO A 12 12.87 -15.88 -8.99
C PRO A 12 12.24 -15.25 -7.75
N ALA A 13 11.74 -14.02 -7.88
CA ALA A 13 11.00 -13.37 -6.82
C ALA A 13 9.82 -14.26 -6.40
N PRO A 14 9.50 -14.37 -5.10
CA PRO A 14 8.34 -15.12 -4.66
C PRO A 14 7.10 -14.56 -5.38
N THR A 15 6.38 -15.43 -6.07
CA THR A 15 5.10 -15.07 -6.68
C THR A 15 4.18 -14.58 -5.55
N GLY A 16 3.68 -13.36 -5.69
CA GLY A 16 2.75 -12.77 -4.74
C GLY A 16 1.50 -13.64 -4.58
N PRO A 17 0.69 -13.41 -3.52
CA PRO A 17 -0.49 -14.22 -3.26
C PRO A 17 -1.41 -14.28 -4.49
N GLU A 18 -1.88 -15.48 -4.82
CA GLU A 18 -2.82 -15.69 -5.92
C GLU A 18 -4.09 -14.85 -5.69
N ARG A 19 -4.51 -14.11 -6.72
CA ARG A 19 -5.76 -13.35 -6.68
C ARG A 19 -6.91 -14.35 -6.56
N LYS A 20 -7.67 -14.25 -5.48
CA LYS A 20 -8.88 -15.07 -5.26
C LYS A 20 -9.85 -14.92 -6.43
N PRO A 21 -10.56 -16.00 -6.83
CA PRO A 21 -11.57 -15.93 -7.90
C PRO A 21 -12.65 -14.91 -7.55
N ASP A 22 -13.17 -14.18 -8.55
CA ASP A 22 -14.13 -13.08 -8.37
C ASP A 22 -15.55 -13.54 -7.91
N THR A 23 -15.69 -14.74 -7.34
CA THR A 23 -16.94 -15.36 -6.85
C THR A 23 -17.33 -14.88 -5.43
N GLY A 24 -16.76 -13.76 -4.96
CA GLY A 24 -17.03 -13.17 -3.65
C GLY A 24 -17.59 -11.75 -3.75
N PRO A 25 -18.03 -11.15 -2.63
CA PRO A 25 -18.46 -9.76 -2.63
C PRO A 25 -17.34 -8.89 -3.20
N SER A 26 -17.67 -8.13 -4.23
CA SER A 26 -16.74 -7.19 -4.83
C SER A 26 -16.45 -6.05 -3.85
N LYS A 27 -15.24 -5.48 -3.95
CA LYS A 27 -14.93 -4.25 -3.22
C LYS A 27 -16.00 -3.19 -3.56
N PRO A 28 -16.46 -2.42 -2.57
CA PRO A 28 -17.45 -1.38 -2.84
C PRO A 28 -16.82 -0.29 -3.72
N ASP A 29 -17.62 0.27 -4.62
CA ASP A 29 -17.19 1.38 -5.48
C ASP A 29 -17.23 2.70 -4.69
N VAL A 30 -16.22 2.89 -3.85
CA VAL A 30 -16.10 4.09 -3.00
C VAL A 30 -14.91 4.92 -3.47
N GLN A 31 -15.18 6.19 -3.77
CA GLN A 31 -14.15 7.15 -4.09
C GLN A 31 -13.26 7.42 -2.88
N ARG A 32 -11.96 7.66 -3.13
CA ARG A 32 -11.02 8.00 -2.06
C ARG A 32 -11.43 9.35 -1.46
N PRO A 33 -11.51 9.48 -0.13
CA PRO A 33 -11.83 10.75 0.50
C PRO A 33 -10.74 11.78 0.20
N THR A 34 -11.14 13.05 0.16
CA THR A 34 -10.17 14.16 0.09
C THR A 34 -9.37 14.24 1.39
N SER A 35 -8.21 14.88 1.36
CA SER A 35 -7.33 15.00 2.54
C SER A 35 -8.03 15.67 3.72
N ASP A 36 -8.88 16.69 3.48
CA ASP A 36 -9.67 17.35 4.51
C ASP A 36 -10.74 16.44 5.13
N GLU A 37 -11.47 15.69 4.30
CA GLU A 37 -12.47 14.74 4.77
C GLU A 37 -11.83 13.60 5.56
N LEU A 38 -10.68 13.12 5.10
CA LEU A 38 -9.88 12.14 5.80
C LEU A 38 -9.47 12.66 7.17
N LEU A 39 -8.90 13.86 7.25
CA LEU A 39 -8.50 14.48 8.53
C LEU A 39 -9.69 14.69 9.48
N ARG A 40 -10.85 15.08 8.97
CA ARG A 40 -12.08 15.20 9.78
C ARG A 40 -12.53 13.85 10.33
N ARG A 41 -12.50 12.79 9.53
CA ARG A 41 -12.84 11.42 9.97
C ARG A 41 -11.81 10.89 10.96
N MET A 42 -10.53 11.08 10.67
CA MET A 42 -9.44 10.70 11.58
C MET A 42 -9.59 11.43 12.91
N LYS A 43 -9.85 12.74 12.95
CA LYS A 43 -10.06 13.45 14.22
C LYS A 43 -11.20 12.86 15.08
N LYS A 44 -12.23 12.29 14.46
CA LYS A 44 -13.35 11.64 15.15
C LYS A 44 -13.00 10.23 15.64
N VAL A 45 -12.26 9.47 14.85
CA VAL A 45 -11.91 8.06 15.15
C VAL A 45 -10.66 7.98 16.02
N ASP A 46 -9.60 8.67 15.60
CA ASP A 46 -8.30 8.76 16.26
C ASP A 46 -7.63 10.14 16.00
N PRO A 47 -7.71 11.06 16.97
CA PRO A 47 -7.08 12.37 16.89
C PRO A 47 -5.55 12.32 16.71
N GLU A 48 -4.89 11.29 17.20
CA GLU A 48 -3.42 11.18 17.16
C GLU A 48 -2.95 10.87 15.74
N SER A 49 -3.62 9.92 15.08
CA SER A 49 -3.37 9.61 13.66
C SER A 49 -3.63 10.81 12.75
N ALA A 50 -4.65 11.64 13.03
CA ALA A 50 -4.88 12.88 12.29
C ALA A 50 -3.71 13.89 12.41
N ARG A 51 -3.11 14.00 13.62
CA ARG A 51 -1.95 14.86 13.86
C ARG A 51 -0.71 14.35 13.11
N ARG A 52 -0.42 13.05 13.22
CA ARG A 52 0.70 12.40 12.52
C ARG A 52 0.54 12.49 11.00
N TYR A 53 -0.68 12.37 10.48
CA TYR A 53 -0.95 12.51 9.04
C TYR A 53 -0.62 13.92 8.56
N ARG A 54 -1.15 14.96 9.21
CA ARG A 54 -0.81 16.36 8.88
C ARG A 54 0.69 16.62 8.86
N GLN A 55 1.39 16.19 9.91
CA GLN A 55 2.84 16.36 10.01
C GLN A 55 3.61 15.66 8.89
N ARG A 56 3.18 14.46 8.48
CA ARG A 56 3.85 13.68 7.42
C ARG A 56 3.50 14.17 6.02
N SER A 57 2.25 14.56 5.78
CA SER A 57 1.79 14.97 4.47
C SER A 57 2.04 16.45 4.17
N GLY A 58 2.40 17.25 5.17
CA GLY A 58 2.51 18.71 5.02
C GLY A 58 1.17 19.41 4.79
N GLN A 59 0.07 18.76 5.21
CA GLN A 59 -1.30 19.27 5.12
C GLN A 59 -1.73 19.95 6.42
#